data_AF-A0A0A0L2I2-F1
#
_entry.id   AF-A0A0A0L2I2-F1
#
_cell.length_a   1.000
_cell.length_b   1.000
_cell.length_c   1.000
_cell.angle_alpha   90.00
_cell.angle_beta   90.00
_cell.angle_gamma   90.00
#
_symmetry.space_group_name_H-M   'P 1'
#
loop_
_entity.id
_entity.type
_entity.pdbx_description
1 polymer ?
#
loop_
_entity_poly.entity_id
_entity_poly.type
_entity_poly.pdbx_seq_one_letter_code
_entity_poly.pdbx_strand_id
1 'polypeptide(L)'
;MSHNKLFVKKTKSGKVMRSSVACLGASTSPILVLDTNVVLTQIGLLENSAIDDVVMLSVVLDEVKNKNLSVYNRVRALCSNPLWRFFVFFNEHHKDTYIKDMSGESKMIEMMEWYQNHLGGATCVLLITNDRENRRRAMEEGICAETIESYVRSLGQTHLLDLLVQSANEDANMEDVEDLRPSKRKVLYSEHKPMSEIASGLHRGIYHQGKLRVNRYNPFEAYVGSESIGDEIIIYRRTNMNRAFDGDVVAVELLSRDQWHEEKSLTIASMVGGLAGGRGQRRIRLGADDAPTAASSGDSSSSPRPAGRVIGIRKLNWHSYCGSLNPMSMPAGSGGFASAVFVSKDHQIPKIRIQTRQLENLLDKRIIVVVDSWDRLSRYPSEH
;
A
#
# COMPACT_ATOMS: atom_id res chain seq x y z
N MET A 1 3.05 -8.24 55.43
CA MET A 1 1.95 -7.55 56.14
C MET A 1 0.63 -8.07 55.61
N SER A 2 -0.20 -8.59 56.52
CA SER A 2 -1.58 -9.09 56.41
C SER A 2 -1.99 -9.93 55.19
N HIS A 3 -2.08 -11.24 55.40
CA HIS A 3 -2.76 -12.20 54.54
C HIS A 3 -4.26 -12.23 54.86
N ASN A 4 -5.12 -12.00 53.86
CA ASN A 4 -6.51 -12.45 53.89
C ASN A 4 -6.67 -13.64 52.93
N LYS A 5 -6.71 -14.84 53.51
CA LYS A 5 -7.06 -16.09 52.82
C LYS A 5 -8.59 -16.15 52.68
N LEU A 6 -9.12 -16.12 51.45
CA LEU A 6 -10.44 -16.68 51.16
C LEU A 6 -10.25 -18.04 50.48
N PHE A 7 -10.57 -19.09 51.22
CA PHE A 7 -10.71 -20.45 50.70
C PHE A 7 -12.12 -20.58 50.08
N VAL A 8 -12.22 -20.97 48.81
CA VAL A 8 -13.48 -21.46 48.23
C VAL A 8 -13.26 -22.88 47.69
N LYS A 9 -14.04 -23.80 48.26
CA LYS A 9 -14.06 -25.25 47.98
C LYS A 9 -14.43 -25.54 46.53
N LYS A 10 -13.64 -26.40 45.86
CA LYS A 10 -14.03 -27.09 44.63
C LYS A 10 -15.10 -28.15 44.95
N THR A 11 -16.26 -28.06 44.29
CA THR A 11 -17.21 -29.18 44.17
C THR A 11 -17.12 -29.77 42.76
N LYS A 12 -17.00 -31.11 42.70
CA LYS A 12 -16.96 -31.93 41.49
C LYS A 12 -18.38 -32.24 41.01
N SER A 13 -18.71 -31.88 39.78
CA SER A 13 -19.67 -32.49 38.83
C SER A 13 -19.89 -31.46 37.72
N GLY A 14 -19.72 -31.66 36.41
CA GLY A 14 -20.02 -32.84 35.61
C GLY A 14 -21.03 -32.46 34.52
N LYS A 15 -20.63 -31.65 33.52
CA LYS A 15 -21.19 -31.57 32.14
C LYS A 15 -20.61 -30.35 31.40
N VAL A 16 -19.76 -30.58 30.42
CA VAL A 16 -19.42 -29.57 29.40
C VAL A 16 -20.53 -29.62 28.36
N MET A 17 -21.48 -28.69 28.48
CA MET A 17 -22.51 -28.46 27.46
C MET A 17 -22.04 -27.26 26.63
N ARG A 18 -21.64 -27.52 25.38
CA ARG A 18 -21.36 -26.49 24.38
C ARG A 18 -22.64 -25.66 24.18
N SER A 19 -22.60 -24.41 24.59
CA SER A 19 -23.51 -23.36 24.13
C SER A 19 -22.63 -22.33 23.44
N SER A 20 -22.95 -22.04 22.18
CA SER A 20 -22.46 -20.89 21.45
C SER A 20 -22.58 -19.64 22.33
N VAL A 21 -21.47 -19.15 22.87
CA VAL A 21 -21.47 -17.86 23.56
C VAL A 21 -21.49 -16.81 22.46
N ALA A 22 -22.70 -16.37 22.12
CA ALA A 22 -22.91 -15.08 21.52
C ALA A 22 -22.34 -14.05 22.50
N CYS A 23 -21.10 -13.61 22.28
CA CYS A 23 -20.47 -12.51 23.02
C CYS A 23 -21.04 -11.15 22.60
N LEU A 24 -22.37 -11.01 22.62
CA LEU A 24 -23.04 -9.73 22.55
C LEU A 24 -24.22 -9.78 23.53
N GLY A 25 -23.90 -9.56 24.80
CA GLY A 25 -24.88 -9.47 25.87
C GLY A 25 -24.39 -8.57 27.00
N ALA A 26 -25.02 -7.41 27.12
CA ALA A 26 -24.98 -6.43 28.22
C ALA A 26 -23.79 -5.43 28.28
N SER A 27 -23.97 -4.30 27.58
CA SER A 27 -23.57 -2.92 27.93
C SER A 27 -22.17 -2.63 28.51
N THR A 28 -21.11 -3.29 28.03
CA THR A 28 -19.74 -2.80 28.22
C THR A 28 -18.99 -2.87 26.90
N SER A 29 -18.36 -1.76 26.49
CA SER A 29 -17.46 -1.75 25.33
C SER A 29 -16.31 -2.71 25.61
N PRO A 30 -15.96 -3.62 24.67
CA PRO A 30 -14.87 -4.56 24.87
C PRO A 30 -13.54 -3.81 24.98
N ILE A 31 -12.65 -4.28 25.84
CA ILE A 31 -11.27 -3.76 25.90
C ILE A 31 -10.49 -4.36 24.74
N LEU A 32 -9.90 -3.51 23.92
CA LEU A 32 -9.17 -3.91 22.73
C LEU A 32 -7.69 -4.10 23.05
N VAL A 33 -7.12 -5.24 22.65
CA VAL A 33 -5.67 -5.43 22.64
C VAL A 33 -5.22 -5.62 21.21
N LEU A 34 -4.23 -4.82 20.80
CA LEU A 34 -3.78 -4.76 19.42
C LEU A 34 -2.50 -5.56 19.22
N ASP A 35 -2.48 -6.31 18.12
CA ASP A 35 -1.28 -6.97 17.61
C ASP A 35 -0.31 -5.96 16.96
N THR A 36 0.99 -6.25 17.00
CA THR A 36 2.06 -5.43 16.39
C THR A 36 1.76 -5.13 14.92
N ASN A 37 1.34 -6.13 14.14
CA ASN A 37 1.07 -5.97 12.71
C ASN A 37 -0.11 -5.03 12.45
N VAL A 38 -1.13 -5.06 13.32
CA VAL A 38 -2.29 -4.16 13.21
C VAL A 38 -1.87 -2.73 13.50
N VAL A 39 -1.06 -2.50 14.54
CA VAL A 39 -0.55 -1.17 14.89
C VAL A 39 0.31 -0.58 13.77
N LEU A 40 1.16 -1.39 13.14
CA LEU A 40 2.05 -0.95 12.06
C LEU A 40 1.29 -0.58 10.78
N THR A 41 0.26 -1.35 10.44
CA THR A 41 -0.48 -1.18 9.18
C THR A 41 -1.64 -0.21 9.31
N GLN A 42 -2.31 -0.15 10.47
CA GLN A 42 -3.59 0.55 10.65
C GLN A 42 -3.50 1.77 11.58
N ILE A 43 -2.34 2.42 11.70
CA ILE A 43 -2.20 3.58 12.61
C ILE A 43 -3.19 4.71 12.28
N GLY A 44 -3.52 4.93 11.00
CA GLY A 44 -4.50 5.94 10.59
C GLY A 44 -5.92 5.62 11.04
N LEU A 45 -6.27 4.33 11.14
CA LEU A 45 -7.55 3.89 11.68
C LEU A 45 -7.58 4.08 13.22
N LEU A 46 -6.49 3.70 13.91
CA LEU A 46 -6.36 3.88 15.36
C LEU A 46 -6.39 5.35 15.78
N GLU A 47 -6.19 6.27 14.84
CA GLU A 47 -6.32 7.71 15.04
C GLU A 47 -7.76 8.23 15.09
N ASN A 48 -8.77 7.38 14.87
CA ASN A 48 -10.17 7.77 14.96
C ASN A 48 -10.72 7.60 16.37
N SER A 49 -11.50 8.58 16.83
CA SER A 49 -12.22 8.55 18.12
C SER A 49 -13.32 7.49 18.21
N ALA A 50 -13.50 6.67 17.18
CA ALA A 50 -14.41 5.55 17.19
C ALA A 50 -13.79 4.30 17.84
N ILE A 51 -12.46 4.28 17.96
CA ILE A 51 -11.70 3.20 18.61
C ILE A 51 -11.23 3.71 19.96
N ASP A 52 -11.97 3.35 21.00
CA ASP A 52 -11.68 3.67 22.39
C ASP A 52 -11.42 2.38 23.20
N ASP A 53 -10.90 2.55 24.42
CA ASP A 53 -10.61 1.46 25.36
C ASP A 53 -9.55 0.46 24.83
N VAL A 54 -8.44 1.00 24.34
CA VAL A 54 -7.32 0.22 23.79
C VAL A 54 -6.24 0.02 24.84
N VAL A 55 -5.82 -1.23 25.05
CA VAL A 55 -4.67 -1.62 25.86
C VAL A 55 -3.51 -2.00 24.93
N MET A 56 -2.42 -1.24 25.03
CA MET A 56 -1.17 -1.43 24.31
C MET A 56 -0.15 -2.14 25.20
N LEU A 57 0.34 -3.30 24.76
CA LEU A 57 1.38 -4.04 25.48
C LEU A 57 2.75 -3.40 25.27
N SER A 58 3.60 -3.38 26.31
CA SER A 58 4.98 -2.86 26.18
C SER A 58 5.81 -3.61 25.15
N VAL A 59 5.67 -4.93 25.04
CA VAL A 59 6.37 -5.74 24.02
C VAL A 59 5.94 -5.33 22.60
N VAL A 60 4.65 -5.08 22.38
CA VAL A 60 4.13 -4.61 21.09
C VAL A 60 4.71 -3.22 20.78
N LEU A 61 4.75 -2.32 21.78
CA LEU A 61 5.33 -0.98 21.60
C LEU A 61 6.83 -1.02 21.27
N ASP A 62 7.60 -1.89 21.92
CA ASP A 62 9.03 -2.04 21.66
C ASP A 62 9.27 -2.66 20.27
N GLU A 63 8.45 -3.61 19.85
CA GLU A 63 8.52 -4.18 18.51
C GLU A 63 8.16 -3.14 17.43
N VAL A 64 7.11 -2.34 17.65
CA VAL A 64 6.74 -1.22 16.77
C VAL A 64 7.86 -0.19 16.70
N LYS A 65 8.49 0.15 17.83
CA LYS A 65 9.63 1.07 17.89
C LYS A 65 10.81 0.59 17.05
N ASN A 66 11.10 -0.71 17.11
CA ASN A 66 12.19 -1.33 16.34
C ASN A 66 11.89 -1.40 14.84
N LYS A 67 10.62 -1.59 14.45
CA LYS A 67 10.20 -1.68 13.04
C LYS A 67 9.97 -0.32 12.38
N ASN A 68 9.27 0.60 13.04
CA ASN A 68 8.93 1.92 12.50
C ASN A 68 8.79 2.97 13.61
N LEU A 69 9.84 3.78 13.80
CA LEU A 69 9.89 4.83 14.83
C LEU A 69 8.83 5.94 14.62
N SER A 70 8.40 6.20 13.38
CA SER A 70 7.37 7.21 13.10
C SER A 70 6.01 6.76 13.65
N VAL A 71 5.64 5.49 13.42
CA VAL A 71 4.41 4.90 13.98
C VAL A 71 4.47 4.88 15.50
N TYR A 72 5.61 4.51 16.09
CA TYR A 72 5.79 4.55 17.54
C TYR A 72 5.55 5.95 18.14
N ASN A 73 6.08 7.00 17.51
CA ASN A 73 5.87 8.37 17.98
C ASN A 73 4.40 8.79 17.89
N ARG A 74 3.69 8.37 16.85
CA ARG A 74 2.23 8.59 16.70
C ARG A 74 1.45 7.89 17.80
N VAL A 75 1.67 6.58 17.99
CA VAL A 75 1.03 5.79 19.07
C VAL A 75 1.31 6.39 20.44
N ARG A 76 2.54 6.83 20.70
CA ARG A 76 2.91 7.48 21.97
C ARG A 76 2.15 8.78 22.19
N ALA A 77 1.90 9.55 21.13
CA ALA A 77 1.05 10.74 21.21
C ALA A 77 -0.40 10.37 21.55
N LEU A 78 -0.91 9.24 21.03
CA LEU A 78 -2.24 8.71 21.38
C LEU A 78 -2.33 8.35 22.87
N CYS A 79 -1.35 7.59 23.37
CA CYS A 79 -1.30 7.20 24.79
C CYS A 79 -1.10 8.39 25.74
N SER A 80 -0.58 9.52 25.25
CA SER A 80 -0.37 10.72 26.06
C SER A 80 -1.62 11.61 26.11
N ASN A 81 -2.57 11.43 25.18
CA ASN A 81 -3.75 12.26 25.07
C ASN A 81 -4.85 11.73 26.01
N PRO A 82 -5.29 12.49 27.03
CA PRO A 82 -6.31 12.03 27.98
C PRO A 82 -7.70 11.87 27.37
N LEU A 83 -7.95 12.47 26.20
CA LEU A 83 -9.21 12.27 25.46
C LEU A 83 -9.30 10.87 24.84
N TRP A 84 -8.15 10.20 24.67
CA TRP A 84 -8.05 8.92 24.00
C TRP A 84 -7.79 7.87 25.06
N ARG A 85 -8.67 6.87 25.13
CA ARG A 85 -8.62 5.85 26.19
C ARG A 85 -7.61 4.76 25.86
N PHE A 86 -6.35 5.16 25.68
CA PHE A 86 -5.21 4.29 25.37
C PHE A 86 -4.37 4.06 26.63
N PHE A 87 -4.31 2.80 27.06
CA PHE A 87 -3.57 2.39 28.26
C PHE A 87 -2.36 1.57 27.86
N VAL A 88 -1.20 1.89 28.45
CA VAL A 88 0.01 1.07 28.27
C VAL A 88 0.12 0.09 29.42
N PHE A 89 0.14 -1.19 29.10
CA PHE A 89 0.36 -2.26 30.08
C PHE A 89 1.82 -2.74 30.02
N PHE A 90 2.54 -2.49 31.11
CA PHE A 90 3.94 -2.91 31.28
C PHE A 90 4.01 -4.35 31.77
N ASN A 91 4.11 -5.29 30.84
CA ASN A 91 4.12 -6.72 31.15
C ASN A 91 5.42 -7.20 31.82
N GLU A 92 6.54 -6.52 31.61
CA GLU A 92 7.86 -6.93 32.12
C GLU A 92 8.04 -6.76 33.63
N HIS A 93 7.21 -5.92 34.26
CA HIS A 93 7.31 -5.61 35.69
C HIS A 93 6.23 -6.28 36.55
N HIS A 94 5.36 -7.09 35.94
CA HIS A 94 4.27 -7.75 36.64
C HIS A 94 4.58 -9.24 36.89
N LYS A 95 4.52 -9.64 38.17
CA LYS A 95 5.00 -10.95 38.66
C LYS A 95 4.27 -12.15 38.03
N ASP A 96 3.00 -11.98 37.65
CA ASP A 96 2.16 -13.06 37.13
C ASP A 96 2.15 -13.16 35.59
N THR A 97 2.77 -12.21 34.88
CA THR A 97 2.78 -12.14 33.40
C THR A 97 4.20 -12.09 32.81
N TYR A 98 5.21 -12.25 33.67
CA TYR A 98 6.62 -12.25 33.28
C TYR A 98 7.02 -13.61 32.69
N ILE A 99 7.11 -13.69 31.36
CA ILE A 99 7.51 -14.90 30.64
C ILE A 99 8.95 -14.76 30.16
N LYS A 100 9.83 -15.62 30.68
CA LYS A 100 11.28 -15.45 30.58
C LYS A 100 11.90 -15.89 29.25
N ASP A 101 11.20 -16.64 28.38
CA ASP A 101 11.80 -17.13 27.13
C ASP A 101 10.79 -17.74 26.11
N MET A 102 9.89 -16.93 25.57
CA MET A 102 8.95 -17.32 24.50
C MET A 102 8.93 -16.26 23.39
N SER A 103 8.64 -16.66 22.14
CA SER A 103 8.43 -15.71 21.03
C SER A 103 7.35 -14.68 21.39
N GLY A 104 7.47 -13.45 20.87
CA GLY A 104 6.57 -12.34 21.22
C GLY A 104 5.08 -12.66 21.03
N GLU A 105 4.74 -13.50 20.06
CA GLU A 105 3.37 -13.92 19.74
C GLU A 105 2.75 -14.79 20.83
N SER A 106 3.49 -15.75 21.38
CA SER A 106 2.99 -16.61 22.47
C SER A 106 2.79 -15.83 23.77
N LYS A 107 3.61 -14.79 24.00
CA LYS A 107 3.48 -13.91 25.18
C LYS A 107 2.19 -13.09 25.16
N MET A 108 1.70 -12.72 23.98
CA MET A 108 0.48 -11.93 23.84
C MET A 108 -0.76 -12.74 24.24
N ILE A 109 -0.81 -14.03 23.88
CA ILE A 109 -1.97 -14.89 24.14
C ILE A 109 -2.08 -15.22 25.64
N GLU A 110 -0.97 -15.63 26.28
CA GLU A 110 -0.94 -15.89 27.73
C GLU A 110 -1.33 -14.64 28.55
N MET A 111 -0.92 -13.45 28.07
CA MET A 111 -1.27 -12.18 28.69
C MET A 111 -2.77 -11.89 28.59
N MET A 112 -3.39 -12.20 27.45
CA MET A 112 -4.81 -12.03 27.23
C MET A 112 -5.63 -12.96 28.12
N GLU A 113 -5.17 -14.20 28.31
CA GLU A 113 -5.76 -15.13 29.27
C GLU A 113 -5.73 -14.53 30.69
N TRP A 114 -4.57 -13.99 31.12
CA TRP A 114 -4.45 -13.35 32.43
C TRP A 114 -5.39 -12.14 32.56
N TYR A 115 -5.47 -11.28 31.53
CA TYR A 115 -6.31 -10.08 31.56
C TYR A 115 -7.80 -10.43 31.66
N GLN A 116 -8.25 -11.44 30.88
CA GLN A 116 -9.61 -11.94 30.91
C GLN A 116 -9.96 -12.58 32.26
N ASN A 117 -9.02 -13.31 32.87
CA ASN A 117 -9.18 -13.89 34.20
C ASN A 117 -9.19 -12.82 35.30
N HIS A 118 -8.39 -11.76 35.17
CA HIS A 118 -8.27 -10.69 36.15
C HIS A 118 -9.48 -9.76 36.18
N LEU A 119 -10.03 -9.43 35.00
CA LEU A 119 -11.22 -8.58 34.87
C LEU A 119 -12.54 -9.32 35.15
N GLY A 120 -12.51 -10.65 35.17
CA GLY A 120 -13.68 -11.49 35.37
C GLY A 120 -14.67 -11.48 34.19
N GLY A 121 -15.80 -12.17 34.35
CA GLY A 121 -16.79 -12.37 33.26
C GLY A 121 -17.66 -11.17 32.90
N ALA A 122 -17.45 -10.00 33.52
CA ALA A 122 -18.25 -8.80 33.27
C ALA A 122 -17.65 -7.89 32.17
N THR A 123 -16.38 -8.11 31.81
CA THR A 123 -15.68 -7.33 30.78
C THR A 123 -15.09 -8.28 29.75
N CYS A 124 -15.39 -8.05 28.48
CA CYS A 124 -14.86 -8.84 27.37
C CYS A 124 -13.55 -8.21 26.88
N VAL A 125 -12.48 -9.01 26.86
CA VAL A 125 -11.19 -8.61 26.27
C VAL A 125 -11.12 -9.19 24.85
N LEU A 126 -10.90 -8.32 23.86
CA LEU A 126 -10.89 -8.68 22.45
C LEU A 126 -9.49 -8.47 21.85
N LEU A 127 -8.91 -9.55 21.32
CA LEU A 127 -7.67 -9.49 20.55
C LEU A 127 -7.97 -9.07 19.11
N ILE A 128 -7.34 -8.00 18.65
CA ILE A 128 -7.38 -7.60 17.25
C ILE A 128 -6.07 -8.02 16.58
N THR A 129 -6.16 -9.04 15.72
CA THR A 129 -5.02 -9.55 14.96
C THR A 129 -5.41 -9.88 13.53
N ASN A 130 -4.52 -9.54 12.60
CA ASN A 130 -4.64 -9.94 11.19
C ASN A 130 -3.90 -11.25 10.90
N ASP A 131 -3.17 -11.81 11.88
CA ASP A 131 -2.52 -13.10 11.74
C ASP A 131 -3.50 -14.24 12.02
N ARG A 132 -3.63 -15.15 11.04
CA ARG A 132 -4.52 -16.31 11.12
C ARG A 132 -4.06 -17.28 12.21
N GLU A 133 -2.77 -17.41 12.43
CA GLU A 133 -2.20 -18.34 13.40
C GLU A 133 -2.41 -17.83 14.83
N ASN A 134 -2.17 -16.54 15.08
CA ASN A 134 -2.45 -15.92 16.38
C ASN A 134 -3.94 -15.99 16.71
N ARG A 135 -4.81 -15.75 15.73
CA ARG A 135 -6.26 -15.90 15.89
C ARG A 135 -6.66 -17.33 16.23
N ARG A 136 -6.11 -18.32 15.52
CA ARG A 136 -6.40 -19.74 15.75
C ARG A 136 -6.01 -20.16 17.17
N ARG A 137 -4.79 -19.79 17.60
CA ARG A 137 -4.28 -20.09 18.95
C ARG A 137 -5.10 -19.41 20.05
N ALA A 138 -5.46 -18.14 19.86
CA ALA A 138 -6.31 -17.42 20.82
C ALA A 138 -7.69 -18.10 20.97
N MET A 139 -8.30 -18.54 19.87
CA MET A 139 -9.58 -19.27 19.91
C MET A 139 -9.47 -20.65 20.60
N GLU A 140 -8.33 -21.34 20.45
CA GLU A 140 -8.07 -22.62 21.14
C GLU A 140 -7.94 -22.45 22.65
N GLU A 141 -7.39 -21.33 23.09
CA GLU A 141 -7.26 -20.96 24.50
C GLU A 141 -8.53 -20.28 25.07
N GLY A 142 -9.58 -20.13 24.25
CA GLY A 142 -10.88 -19.59 24.68
C GLY A 142 -10.93 -18.06 24.77
N ILE A 143 -9.99 -17.37 24.13
CA ILE A 143 -9.90 -15.91 24.07
C ILE A 143 -10.65 -15.40 22.83
N CYS A 144 -11.39 -14.30 22.98
CA CYS A 144 -12.05 -13.65 21.86
C CYS A 144 -11.00 -12.98 20.96
N ALA A 145 -10.93 -13.39 19.70
CA ALA A 145 -10.01 -12.82 18.72
C ALA A 145 -10.72 -12.56 17.39
N GLU A 146 -10.58 -11.35 16.87
CA GLU A 146 -11.17 -10.91 15.60
C GLU A 146 -10.13 -10.20 14.72
N THR A 147 -10.40 -10.15 13.42
CA THR A 147 -9.64 -9.28 12.52
C THR A 147 -10.10 -7.84 12.69
N ILE A 148 -9.22 -6.88 12.40
CA ILE A 148 -9.59 -5.46 12.43
C ILE A 148 -10.77 -5.17 11.50
N GLU A 149 -10.84 -5.87 10.35
CA GLU A 149 -11.94 -5.71 9.39
C GLU A 149 -13.28 -6.21 9.94
N SER A 150 -13.30 -7.34 10.64
CA SER A 150 -14.50 -7.86 11.32
C SER A 150 -14.97 -6.88 12.39
N TYR A 151 -14.02 -6.36 13.18
CA TYR A 151 -14.30 -5.42 14.25
C TYR A 151 -14.87 -4.09 13.73
N VAL A 152 -14.25 -3.50 12.70
CA VAL A 152 -14.75 -2.25 12.11
C VAL A 152 -16.13 -2.46 11.45
N ARG A 153 -16.38 -3.64 10.87
CA ARG A 153 -17.70 -3.99 10.33
C ARG A 153 -18.75 -4.09 11.44
N SER A 154 -18.40 -4.63 12.62
CA SER A 154 -19.32 -4.74 13.75
C SER A 154 -19.62 -3.39 14.41
N LEU A 155 -18.73 -2.40 14.30
CA LEU A 155 -18.98 -1.02 14.71
C LEU A 155 -20.04 -0.29 13.86
N GLY A 156 -20.41 -0.84 12.69
CA GLY A 156 -21.45 -0.26 11.82
C GLY A 156 -21.07 1.06 11.14
N GLN A 157 -19.81 1.49 11.28
CA GLN A 157 -19.30 2.73 10.70
C GLN A 157 -18.59 2.45 9.37
N THR A 158 -19.33 2.62 8.26
CA THR A 158 -18.84 2.31 6.91
C THR A 158 -17.64 3.15 6.47
N HIS A 159 -17.47 4.36 7.00
CA HIS A 159 -16.37 5.27 6.69
C HIS A 159 -15.01 4.81 7.24
N LEU A 160 -15.00 4.03 8.32
CA LEU A 160 -13.76 3.50 8.90
C LEU A 160 -13.21 2.31 8.11
N LEU A 161 -14.07 1.61 7.36
CA LEU A 161 -13.66 0.51 6.49
C LEU A 161 -12.83 1.00 5.30
N ASP A 162 -12.98 2.28 4.91
CA ASP A 162 -12.19 2.90 3.84
C ASP A 162 -10.76 3.21 4.32
N LEU A 163 -10.52 3.35 5.63
CA LEU A 163 -9.19 3.59 6.21
C LEU A 163 -8.39 2.30 6.47
N LEU A 164 -8.96 1.13 6.15
CA LEU A 164 -8.31 -0.15 6.35
C LEU A 164 -7.29 -0.43 5.25
N VAL A 165 -6.02 -0.51 5.62
CA VAL A 165 -4.95 -1.02 4.75
C VAL A 165 -5.16 -2.53 4.54
N GLN A 166 -5.51 -2.94 3.32
CA GLN A 166 -5.68 -4.36 3.03
C GLN A 166 -4.32 -5.07 3.13
N SER A 167 -4.26 -6.15 3.93
CA SER A 167 -3.08 -7.00 3.93
C SER A 167 -2.97 -7.69 2.56
N ALA A 168 -1.76 -7.74 1.98
CA ALA A 168 -1.44 -8.29 0.66
C ALA A 168 -1.89 -9.74 0.39
N ASN A 169 -2.54 -10.41 1.34
CA ASN A 169 -3.04 -11.77 1.21
C ASN A 169 -4.43 -11.88 0.57
N GLU A 170 -5.17 -10.78 0.40
CA GLU A 170 -6.48 -10.79 -0.29
C GLU A 170 -6.40 -10.46 -1.79
N ASP A 171 -5.23 -10.03 -2.28
CA ASP A 171 -4.92 -9.90 -3.73
C ASP A 171 -4.87 -11.26 -4.46
N ALA A 172 -5.04 -12.38 -3.74
CA ALA A 172 -5.04 -13.72 -4.30
C ALA A 172 -6.38 -14.13 -4.93
N ASN A 173 -7.50 -13.47 -4.60
CA ASN A 173 -8.84 -13.94 -4.98
C ASN A 173 -9.70 -12.98 -5.81
N MET A 174 -9.15 -11.84 -6.28
CA MET A 174 -9.85 -11.01 -7.28
C MET A 174 -9.55 -11.54 -8.69
N GLU A 175 -10.54 -12.25 -9.26
CA GLU A 175 -10.67 -12.45 -10.70
C GLU A 175 -11.00 -11.10 -11.37
N ASP A 176 -9.96 -10.39 -11.82
CA ASP A 176 -10.12 -9.25 -12.72
C ASP A 176 -10.49 -9.77 -14.12
N VAL A 177 -11.75 -9.57 -14.52
CA VAL A 177 -12.19 -9.81 -15.91
C VAL A 177 -11.96 -8.53 -16.72
N GLU A 178 -10.79 -8.46 -17.37
CA GLU A 178 -10.69 -8.23 -18.81
C GLU A 178 -9.30 -8.68 -19.29
N ASP A 179 -9.09 -9.99 -19.28
CA ASP A 179 -8.24 -10.65 -20.27
C ASP A 179 -8.83 -12.05 -20.50
N LEU A 180 -9.56 -12.19 -21.61
CA LEU A 180 -10.09 -13.46 -22.12
C LEU A 180 -8.93 -14.36 -22.60
N ARG A 181 -8.08 -14.80 -21.68
CA ARG A 181 -7.18 -15.95 -21.83
C ARG A 181 -6.63 -16.38 -20.44
N PRO A 182 -7.05 -17.53 -19.92
CA PRO A 182 -6.55 -18.06 -18.65
C PRO A 182 -5.16 -18.67 -18.87
N SER A 183 -4.10 -17.95 -18.56
CA SER A 183 -2.78 -18.55 -18.29
C SER A 183 -1.79 -17.53 -17.72
N LYS A 184 -1.54 -17.64 -16.41
CA LYS A 184 -0.39 -17.07 -15.67
C LYS A 184 -0.29 -15.54 -15.74
N ARG A 185 -0.64 -14.85 -14.64
CA ARG A 185 -0.37 -13.42 -14.39
C ARG A 185 1.01 -13.04 -14.97
N LYS A 186 1.02 -12.34 -16.11
CA LYS A 186 2.26 -11.98 -16.82
C LYS A 186 2.93 -10.87 -16.01
N VAL A 187 4.11 -11.16 -15.46
CA VAL A 187 4.94 -10.15 -14.77
C VAL A 187 5.16 -8.99 -15.75
N LEU A 188 4.58 -7.83 -15.44
CA LEU A 188 4.60 -6.68 -16.34
C LEU A 188 5.89 -5.86 -16.19
N TYR A 189 6.39 -5.78 -14.96
CA TYR A 189 7.61 -5.05 -14.62
C TYR A 189 8.66 -5.96 -14.02
N SER A 190 9.91 -5.73 -14.38
CA SER A 190 11.05 -6.39 -13.76
C SER A 190 11.17 -6.00 -12.28
N GLU A 191 11.67 -6.93 -11.48
CA GLU A 191 12.01 -6.65 -10.09
C GLU A 191 13.15 -5.63 -10.00
N HIS A 192 13.07 -4.72 -9.03
CA HIS A 192 14.14 -3.75 -8.82
C HIS A 192 15.33 -4.45 -8.18
N LYS A 193 16.54 -4.16 -8.68
CA LYS A 193 17.77 -4.73 -8.15
C LYS A 193 18.01 -4.24 -6.71
N PRO A 194 18.64 -5.06 -5.84
CA PRO A 194 18.97 -4.62 -4.49
C PRO A 194 19.95 -3.45 -4.54
N MET A 195 19.84 -2.55 -3.56
CA MET A 195 20.65 -1.32 -3.51
C MET A 195 22.16 -1.58 -3.50
N SER A 196 22.60 -2.71 -2.95
CA SER A 196 24.01 -3.14 -2.97
C SER A 196 24.53 -3.44 -4.39
N GLU A 197 23.73 -4.13 -5.21
CA GLU A 197 24.05 -4.42 -6.62
C GLU A 197 24.04 -3.13 -7.45
N ILE A 198 23.04 -2.27 -7.24
CA ILE A 198 22.97 -0.96 -7.89
C ILE A 198 24.21 -0.12 -7.56
N ALA A 199 24.59 -0.05 -6.28
CA ALA A 199 25.77 0.70 -5.85
C ALA A 199 27.05 0.14 -6.47
N SER A 200 27.25 -1.18 -6.45
CA SER A 200 28.41 -1.84 -7.07
C SER A 200 28.47 -1.59 -8.59
N GLY A 201 27.33 -1.70 -9.28
CA GLY A 201 27.25 -1.47 -10.72
C GLY A 201 27.50 -0.01 -11.10
N LEU A 202 27.09 0.95 -10.27
CA LEU A 202 27.40 2.37 -10.46
C LEU A 202 28.91 2.65 -10.29
N HIS A 203 29.56 2.08 -9.27
CA HIS A 203 31.01 2.22 -9.07
C HIS A 203 31.82 1.60 -10.21
N ARG A 204 31.32 0.49 -10.79
CA ARG A 204 31.93 -0.17 -11.94
C ARG A 204 31.62 0.51 -13.28
N GLY A 205 30.76 1.54 -13.30
CA GLY A 205 30.32 2.22 -14.51
C GLY A 205 29.42 1.39 -15.42
N ILE A 206 28.82 0.31 -14.89
CA ILE A 206 27.85 -0.55 -15.62
C ILE A 206 26.46 0.10 -15.59
N TYR A 207 26.12 0.73 -14.47
CA TYR A 207 24.87 1.46 -14.30
C TYR A 207 25.14 2.95 -14.24
N HIS A 208 24.16 3.71 -14.71
CA HIS A 208 24.20 5.15 -14.73
C HIS A 208 23.06 5.66 -13.86
N GLN A 209 23.32 6.71 -13.09
CA GLN A 209 22.29 7.33 -12.25
C GLN A 209 21.91 8.69 -12.81
N GLY A 210 20.67 9.08 -12.55
CA GLY A 210 20.17 10.40 -12.92
C GLY A 210 18.73 10.63 -12.46
N LYS A 211 18.28 11.87 -12.60
CA LYS A 211 16.88 12.23 -12.38
C LYS A 211 16.06 11.88 -13.62
N LEU A 212 14.99 11.12 -13.45
CA LEU A 212 14.06 10.79 -14.52
C LEU A 212 13.18 12.01 -14.83
N ARG A 213 13.08 12.37 -16.11
CA ARG A 213 12.23 13.44 -16.61
C ARG A 213 11.30 12.89 -17.68
N VAL A 214 10.02 12.76 -17.36
CA VAL A 214 9.02 12.20 -18.29
C VAL A 214 8.61 13.25 -19.31
N ASN A 215 8.41 12.86 -20.57
CA ASN A 215 7.96 13.79 -21.59
C ASN A 215 6.50 14.21 -21.33
N ARG A 216 6.26 15.53 -21.31
CA ARG A 216 4.92 16.11 -21.09
C ARG A 216 3.88 15.69 -22.14
N TYR A 217 4.32 15.46 -23.37
CA TYR A 217 3.42 15.07 -24.47
C TYR A 217 3.31 13.55 -24.64
N ASN A 218 4.30 12.80 -24.16
CA ASN A 218 4.36 11.36 -24.31
C ASN A 218 4.76 10.69 -22.98
N PRO A 219 3.78 10.21 -22.18
CA PRO A 219 4.04 9.58 -20.89
C PRO A 219 4.82 8.24 -20.96
N PHE A 220 5.08 7.74 -22.17
CA PHE A 220 5.84 6.49 -22.40
C PHE A 220 7.28 6.75 -22.86
N GLU A 221 7.71 8.01 -22.80
CA GLU A 221 9.05 8.45 -23.15
C GLU A 221 9.58 9.31 -22.01
N ALA A 222 10.79 9.02 -21.56
CA ALA A 222 11.45 9.76 -20.49
C ALA A 222 12.95 9.89 -20.78
N TYR A 223 13.55 10.88 -20.15
CA TYR A 223 14.97 11.21 -20.29
C TYR A 223 15.64 11.13 -18.93
N VAL A 224 16.84 10.56 -18.89
CA VAL A 224 17.68 10.51 -17.69
C VAL A 224 19.00 11.18 -18.02
N GLY A 225 19.24 12.36 -17.44
CA GLY A 225 20.53 13.00 -17.51
C GLY A 225 21.50 12.27 -16.58
N SER A 226 22.62 11.75 -17.13
CA SER A 226 23.66 11.12 -16.33
C SER A 226 24.99 11.84 -16.49
N GLU A 227 25.56 12.28 -15.36
CA GLU A 227 26.90 12.90 -15.30
C GLU A 227 27.99 11.98 -15.85
N SER A 228 27.80 10.66 -15.75
CA SER A 228 28.77 9.65 -16.17
C SER A 228 28.88 9.45 -17.68
N ILE A 229 27.82 9.79 -18.43
CA ILE A 229 27.81 9.68 -19.90
C ILE A 229 28.01 11.06 -20.54
N GLY A 230 27.59 12.13 -19.87
CA GLY A 230 27.61 13.48 -20.42
C GLY A 230 26.45 13.79 -21.38
N ASP A 231 25.63 12.78 -21.70
CA ASP A 231 24.43 12.88 -22.56
C ASP A 231 23.17 12.38 -21.83
N GLU A 232 22.00 12.71 -22.39
CA GLU A 232 20.70 12.21 -21.93
C GLU A 232 20.43 10.78 -22.45
N ILE A 233 20.10 9.87 -21.53
CA ILE A 233 19.68 8.50 -21.84
C ILE A 233 18.17 8.51 -22.04
N ILE A 234 17.69 7.99 -23.18
CA ILE A 234 16.26 7.90 -23.46
C ILE A 234 15.70 6.56 -22.98
N ILE A 235 14.58 6.62 -22.29
CA ILE A 235 13.83 5.47 -21.80
C ILE A 235 12.48 5.44 -22.49
N TYR A 236 12.30 4.43 -23.33
CA TYR A 236 11.05 4.22 -24.05
C TYR A 236 10.28 3.05 -23.48
N ARG A 237 8.95 3.17 -23.52
CA ARG A 237 7.96 2.19 -23.06
C ARG A 237 7.88 2.12 -21.54
N ARG A 238 6.65 1.89 -21.09
CA ARG A 238 6.30 1.68 -19.68
C ARG A 238 7.15 0.60 -19.00
N THR A 239 7.44 -0.50 -19.69
CA THR A 239 8.23 -1.61 -19.14
C THR A 239 9.66 -1.20 -18.78
N ASN A 240 10.29 -0.34 -19.58
CA ASN A 240 11.66 0.13 -19.33
C ASN A 240 11.70 1.27 -18.33
N MET A 241 10.64 2.06 -18.19
CA MET A 241 10.50 3.04 -17.10
C MET A 241 10.37 2.36 -15.72
N ASN A 242 9.92 1.10 -15.70
CA ASN A 242 9.93 0.21 -14.53
C ASN A 242 9.46 0.86 -13.22
N ARG A 243 8.19 1.28 -13.19
CA ARG A 243 7.51 1.85 -12.02
C ARG A 243 8.11 3.16 -11.48
N ALA A 244 8.92 3.88 -12.27
CA ALA A 244 9.46 5.18 -11.89
C ALA A 244 8.50 6.34 -12.23
N PHE A 245 8.52 7.38 -11.39
CA PHE A 245 7.78 8.63 -11.54
C PHE A 245 8.67 9.74 -12.08
N ASP A 246 8.02 10.79 -12.60
CA ASP A 246 8.73 12.03 -12.91
C ASP A 246 9.45 12.59 -11.68
N GLY A 247 10.72 12.92 -11.87
CA GLY A 247 11.60 13.46 -10.85
C GLY A 247 12.24 12.45 -9.92
N ASP A 248 11.95 11.15 -10.04
CA ASP A 248 12.63 10.09 -9.30
C ASP A 248 14.14 10.05 -9.65
N VAL A 249 14.96 9.70 -8.67
CA VAL A 249 16.38 9.39 -8.92
C VAL A 249 16.49 7.90 -9.19
N VAL A 250 16.79 7.56 -10.44
CA VAL A 250 16.79 6.19 -10.95
C VAL A 250 18.20 5.71 -11.27
N ALA A 251 18.40 4.40 -11.18
CA ALA A 251 19.55 3.72 -11.76
C ALA A 251 19.12 3.05 -13.07
N VAL A 252 19.88 3.29 -14.13
CA VAL A 252 19.59 2.83 -15.48
C VAL A 252 20.74 2.02 -16.04
N GLU A 253 20.39 1.01 -16.82
CA GLU A 253 21.29 0.20 -17.60
C GLU A 253 21.09 0.54 -19.08
N LEU A 254 22.19 0.73 -19.81
CA LEU A 254 22.13 0.96 -21.25
C LEU A 254 21.69 -0.31 -21.98
N LEU A 255 20.80 -0.14 -22.95
CA LEU A 255 20.41 -1.20 -23.87
C LEU A 255 21.49 -1.39 -24.94
N SER A 256 21.42 -2.50 -25.68
CA SER A 256 22.34 -2.73 -26.80
C SER A 256 22.19 -1.62 -27.85
N ARG A 257 23.28 -1.33 -28.58
CA ARG A 257 23.30 -0.28 -29.60
C ARG A 257 22.23 -0.46 -30.68
N ASP A 258 21.83 -1.70 -30.96
CA ASP A 258 20.76 -2.02 -31.91
C ASP A 258 19.38 -1.51 -31.48
N GLN A 259 19.20 -1.27 -30.18
CA GLN A 259 17.97 -0.72 -29.60
C GLN A 259 18.04 0.79 -29.39
N TRP A 260 19.16 1.42 -29.78
CA TRP A 260 19.28 2.87 -29.73
C TRP A 260 18.52 3.44 -30.92
N HIS A 261 17.64 4.40 -30.65
CA HIS A 261 16.75 4.92 -31.66
C HIS A 261 17.44 6.01 -32.49
N GLU A 262 17.33 5.90 -33.81
CA GLU A 262 17.59 7.01 -34.73
C GLU A 262 16.36 7.94 -34.82
N GLU A 263 16.62 9.24 -34.84
CA GLU A 263 15.65 10.35 -34.77
C GLU A 263 14.54 10.28 -35.86
N LYS A 264 14.74 9.50 -36.93
CA LYS A 264 13.86 9.43 -38.11
C LYS A 264 12.66 8.47 -37.99
N SER A 265 12.59 7.63 -36.95
CA SER A 265 11.48 6.65 -36.81
C SER A 265 10.21 7.23 -36.17
N LEU A 266 10.26 8.48 -35.68
CA LEU A 266 9.24 9.06 -34.81
C LEU A 266 7.94 9.47 -35.52
N THR A 267 7.96 9.73 -36.83
CA THR A 267 6.77 10.23 -37.54
C THR A 267 5.79 9.11 -37.95
N ILE A 268 6.29 7.87 -38.16
CA ILE A 268 5.46 6.79 -38.74
C ILE A 268 4.69 6.03 -37.66
N ALA A 269 5.26 5.82 -36.47
CA ALA A 269 4.61 5.05 -35.41
C ALA A 269 3.39 5.77 -34.78
N SER A 270 3.40 7.11 -34.75
CA SER A 270 2.29 7.91 -34.22
C SER A 270 1.04 7.86 -35.12
N MET A 271 1.20 7.68 -36.44
CA MET A 271 0.07 7.60 -37.37
C MET A 271 -0.60 6.21 -37.43
N VAL A 272 0.14 5.13 -37.17
CA VAL A 272 -0.39 3.75 -37.34
C VAL A 272 -1.09 3.22 -36.09
N GLY A 273 -0.79 3.76 -34.90
CA GLY A 273 -1.39 3.31 -33.63
C GLY A 273 -2.80 3.85 -33.32
N GLY A 274 -3.36 4.73 -34.15
CA GLY A 274 -4.60 5.46 -33.87
C GLY A 274 -5.85 5.04 -34.67
N LEU A 275 -5.77 4.02 -35.53
CA LEU A 275 -6.88 3.64 -36.43
C LEU A 275 -7.39 2.22 -36.19
N ALA A 276 -7.97 1.99 -35.01
CA ALA A 276 -8.87 0.85 -34.78
C ALA A 276 -9.95 1.25 -33.76
N GLY A 277 -11.04 1.87 -34.24
CA GLY A 277 -12.20 2.19 -33.39
C GLY A 277 -13.17 3.23 -33.96
N GLY A 278 -14.02 2.81 -34.92
CA GLY A 278 -15.40 3.28 -35.17
C GLY A 278 -15.79 4.77 -35.11
N ARG A 279 -16.01 5.36 -36.31
CA ARG A 279 -17.08 6.31 -36.72
C ARG A 279 -17.52 7.43 -35.75
N GLY A 280 -17.16 8.67 -36.09
CA GLY A 280 -17.76 9.88 -35.52
C GLY A 280 -17.22 11.17 -36.15
N GLN A 281 -17.91 11.65 -37.17
CA GLN A 281 -17.59 12.78 -38.04
C GLN A 281 -17.42 14.13 -37.29
N ARG A 282 -16.26 14.78 -37.38
CA ARG A 282 -16.15 16.25 -37.52
C ARG A 282 -14.77 16.65 -38.05
N ARG A 283 -14.74 16.91 -39.37
CA ARG A 283 -13.63 17.54 -40.09
C ARG A 283 -13.51 18.99 -39.62
N ILE A 284 -12.36 19.37 -39.05
CA ILE A 284 -11.92 20.77 -39.04
C ILE A 284 -10.81 20.89 -40.09
N ARG A 285 -11.03 21.80 -41.03
CA ARG A 285 -10.23 22.03 -42.24
C ARG A 285 -8.90 22.68 -41.87
N LEU A 286 -7.82 22.19 -42.46
CA LEU A 286 -6.54 22.88 -42.56
C LEU A 286 -6.71 24.13 -43.41
N GLY A 287 -6.38 25.29 -42.84
CA GLY A 287 -6.07 26.52 -43.59
C GLY A 287 -4.56 26.55 -43.80
N ALA A 288 -4.15 26.48 -45.06
CA ALA A 288 -2.81 26.82 -45.50
C ALA A 288 -2.68 28.35 -45.44
N ASP A 289 -1.60 28.84 -44.83
CA ASP A 289 -1.02 30.12 -45.19
C ASP A 289 0.49 30.07 -44.97
N ASP A 290 1.15 30.73 -45.91
CA ASP A 290 2.50 30.59 -46.39
C ASP A 290 3.42 31.64 -45.74
N ALA A 291 4.56 31.23 -45.19
CA ALA A 291 5.69 32.13 -44.94
C ALA A 291 6.99 31.30 -44.73
N PRO A 292 8.03 31.49 -45.56
CA PRO A 292 9.26 30.73 -45.49
C PRO A 292 10.21 31.35 -44.46
N THR A 293 10.77 30.55 -43.54
CA THR A 293 11.94 30.98 -42.78
C THR A 293 12.98 29.87 -42.77
N ALA A 294 13.99 30.09 -43.62
CA ALA A 294 15.36 29.60 -43.55
C ALA A 294 15.56 28.14 -43.11
N ALA A 295 15.58 27.25 -44.10
CA ALA A 295 16.33 26.01 -44.03
C ALA A 295 17.82 26.32 -43.86
N SER A 296 18.33 26.25 -42.62
CA SER A 296 19.75 25.99 -42.39
C SER A 296 19.97 24.49 -42.57
N SER A 297 20.38 24.11 -43.78
CA SER A 297 21.02 22.86 -44.10
C SER A 297 22.29 22.70 -43.24
N GLY A 298 22.17 21.95 -42.15
CA GLY A 298 23.28 21.44 -41.37
C GLY A 298 23.25 19.92 -41.42
N ASP A 299 24.19 19.33 -42.16
CA ASP A 299 24.60 17.94 -41.99
C ASP A 299 25.06 17.77 -40.54
N SER A 300 24.21 17.21 -39.67
CA SER A 300 24.64 16.60 -38.43
C SER A 300 24.39 15.11 -38.55
N SER A 301 25.47 14.35 -38.69
CA SER A 301 25.50 12.91 -38.41
C SER A 301 25.01 12.69 -36.98
N SER A 302 23.70 12.53 -36.78
CA SER A 302 23.11 12.32 -35.46
C SER A 302 23.53 10.93 -34.99
N SER A 303 24.52 10.86 -34.10
CA SER A 303 24.83 9.62 -33.39
C SER A 303 23.56 9.13 -32.70
N PRO A 304 23.26 7.83 -32.75
CA PRO A 304 22.06 7.28 -32.13
C PRO A 304 22.12 7.58 -30.62
N ARG A 305 21.05 8.19 -30.10
CA ARG A 305 20.99 8.57 -28.68
C ARG A 305 20.95 7.31 -27.81
N PRO A 306 21.69 7.26 -26.70
CA PRO A 306 21.74 6.07 -25.85
C PRO A 306 20.35 5.76 -25.29
N ALA A 307 19.88 4.53 -25.54
CA ALA A 307 18.64 4.04 -24.96
C ALA A 307 18.91 3.20 -23.70
N GLY A 308 18.05 3.29 -22.70
CA GLY A 308 18.23 2.61 -21.42
C GLY A 308 16.95 2.04 -20.82
N ARG A 309 17.14 1.26 -19.76
CA ARG A 309 16.06 0.74 -18.90
C ARG A 309 16.35 1.01 -17.43
N VAL A 310 15.31 1.33 -16.67
CA VAL A 310 15.38 1.50 -15.22
C VAL A 310 15.49 0.13 -14.54
N ILE A 311 16.57 -0.08 -13.79
CA ILE A 311 16.82 -1.30 -13.02
C ILE A 311 16.42 -1.16 -11.55
N GLY A 312 16.27 0.07 -11.07
CA GLY A 312 15.87 0.35 -9.70
C GLY A 312 15.75 1.85 -9.42
N ILE A 313 15.04 2.18 -8.35
CA ILE A 313 14.80 3.55 -7.92
C ILE A 313 15.59 3.79 -6.64
N ARG A 314 16.51 4.77 -6.66
CA ARG A 314 17.35 5.10 -5.50
C ARG A 314 16.66 6.06 -4.54
N LYS A 315 15.86 6.98 -5.08
CA LYS A 315 15.10 7.96 -4.31
C LYS A 315 13.78 8.24 -5.02
N LEU A 316 12.68 8.01 -4.32
CA LEU A 316 11.33 8.35 -4.75
C LEU A 316 11.11 9.86 -4.59
N ASN A 317 10.37 10.43 -5.52
CA ASN A 317 9.97 11.83 -5.56
C ASN A 317 8.43 11.94 -5.56
N TRP A 318 7.78 11.13 -4.72
CA TRP A 318 6.32 11.08 -4.63
C TRP A 318 5.78 12.29 -3.88
N HIS A 319 4.70 12.85 -4.40
CA HIS A 319 3.98 13.98 -3.84
C HIS A 319 2.48 13.71 -3.87
N SER A 320 1.71 14.59 -3.24
CA SER A 320 0.27 14.61 -3.40
C SER A 320 -0.09 15.14 -4.79
N TYR A 321 -0.87 14.37 -5.56
CA TYR A 321 -1.26 14.72 -6.92
C TYR A 321 -2.72 15.18 -6.97
N CYS A 322 -2.99 16.26 -7.70
CA CYS A 322 -4.35 16.75 -7.90
C CYS A 322 -4.90 16.28 -9.26
N GLY A 323 -6.15 15.81 -9.28
CA GLY A 323 -6.76 15.25 -10.47
C GLY A 323 -8.24 14.91 -10.30
N SER A 324 -8.75 14.10 -11.22
CA SER A 324 -10.14 13.65 -11.24
C SER A 324 -10.23 12.13 -11.34
N LEU A 325 -11.34 11.56 -10.90
CA LEU A 325 -11.61 10.13 -11.01
C LEU A 325 -12.33 9.79 -12.30
N ASN A 326 -11.87 8.74 -12.96
CA ASN A 326 -12.63 8.07 -14.02
C ASN A 326 -13.10 6.71 -13.50
N PRO A 327 -14.41 6.41 -13.53
CA PRO A 327 -14.94 5.14 -13.09
C PRO A 327 -14.46 4.03 -14.03
N MET A 328 -14.15 2.84 -13.49
CA MET A 328 -13.97 1.64 -14.31
C MET A 328 -15.27 0.83 -14.30
N SER A 329 -15.64 0.29 -15.46
CA SER A 329 -16.76 -0.64 -15.58
C SER A 329 -16.45 -1.92 -14.83
N MET A 330 -17.23 -2.23 -13.79
CA MET A 330 -17.08 -3.47 -13.02
C MET A 330 -17.72 -4.66 -13.76
N PRO A 331 -17.12 -5.86 -13.72
CA PRO A 331 -17.87 -7.11 -13.89
C PRO A 331 -18.86 -7.22 -12.72
N ALA A 332 -20.12 -7.52 -13.01
CA ALA A 332 -21.16 -7.67 -12.00
C ALA A 332 -20.80 -8.77 -10.99
N GLY A 333 -20.51 -8.41 -9.72
CA GLY A 333 -20.38 -9.42 -8.66
C GLY A 333 -19.55 -9.07 -7.43
N SER A 334 -18.69 -8.04 -7.43
CA SER A 334 -17.85 -7.76 -6.26
C SER A 334 -18.46 -6.68 -5.35
N GLY A 335 -18.71 -7.05 -4.09
CA GLY A 335 -19.47 -6.25 -3.14
C GLY A 335 -18.80 -4.92 -2.76
N GLY A 336 -19.58 -3.84 -2.86
CA GLY A 336 -19.41 -2.60 -2.10
C GLY A 336 -18.29 -1.63 -2.52
N PHE A 337 -17.19 -2.10 -3.09
CA PHE A 337 -16.07 -1.25 -3.53
C PHE A 337 -16.11 -1.02 -5.03
N ALA A 338 -16.07 0.26 -5.43
CA ALA A 338 -15.94 0.63 -6.82
C ALA A 338 -14.48 0.94 -7.14
N SER A 339 -13.95 0.28 -8.17
CA SER A 339 -12.61 0.54 -8.67
C SER A 339 -12.65 1.72 -9.65
N ALA A 340 -11.76 2.68 -9.46
CA ALA A 340 -11.65 3.86 -10.30
C ALA A 340 -10.19 4.13 -10.67
N VAL A 341 -10.00 4.89 -11.75
CA VAL A 341 -8.68 5.34 -12.18
C VAL A 341 -8.61 6.84 -12.00
N PHE A 342 -7.75 7.28 -11.10
CA PHE A 342 -7.40 8.67 -10.96
C PHE A 342 -6.50 9.13 -12.10
N VAL A 343 -6.87 10.27 -12.68
CA VAL A 343 -6.14 10.95 -13.74
C VAL A 343 -5.62 12.27 -13.17
N SER A 344 -4.30 12.34 -12.98
CA SER A 344 -3.63 13.56 -12.56
C SER A 344 -3.80 14.67 -13.61
N LYS A 345 -3.86 15.92 -13.14
CA LYS A 345 -3.76 17.10 -14.00
C LYS A 345 -2.44 17.13 -14.76
N ASP A 346 -1.36 16.63 -14.15
CA ASP A 346 -0.08 16.50 -14.82
C ASP A 346 0.00 15.17 -15.57
N HIS A 347 0.04 15.25 -16.91
CA HIS A 347 0.11 14.09 -17.79
C HIS A 347 1.42 13.29 -17.68
N GLN A 348 2.45 13.85 -17.05
CA GLN A 348 3.71 13.15 -16.75
C GLN A 348 3.52 12.08 -15.66
N ILE A 349 2.48 12.24 -14.82
CA ILE A 349 2.18 11.31 -13.75
C ILE A 349 1.32 10.17 -14.30
N PRO A 350 1.70 8.90 -14.06
CA PRO A 350 0.89 7.77 -14.48
C PRO A 350 -0.49 7.82 -13.82
N LYS A 351 -1.49 7.29 -14.50
CA LYS A 351 -2.82 7.09 -13.91
C LYS A 351 -2.72 6.18 -12.69
N ILE A 352 -3.45 6.49 -11.62
CA ILE A 352 -3.40 5.78 -10.33
C ILE A 352 -4.69 4.99 -10.15
N ARG A 353 -4.61 3.74 -9.68
CA ARG A 353 -5.78 2.92 -9.36
C ARG A 353 -6.21 3.22 -7.93
N ILE A 354 -7.49 3.50 -7.76
CA ILE A 354 -8.12 3.82 -6.48
C ILE A 354 -9.29 2.87 -6.27
N GLN A 355 -9.43 2.35 -5.06
CA GLN A 355 -10.60 1.58 -4.66
C GLN A 355 -11.35 2.38 -3.62
N THR A 356 -12.57 2.81 -3.96
CA THR A 356 -13.36 3.63 -3.05
C THR A 356 -14.82 3.21 -3.09
N ARG A 357 -15.49 3.29 -1.93
CA ARG A 357 -16.93 3.10 -1.83
C ARG A 357 -17.70 4.40 -2.11
N GLN A 358 -17.02 5.53 -2.07
CA GLN A 358 -17.60 6.86 -2.26
C GLN A 358 -17.44 7.38 -3.69
N LEU A 359 -17.30 6.49 -4.68
CA LEU A 359 -17.03 6.88 -6.06
C LEU A 359 -18.04 7.92 -6.56
N GLU A 360 -19.33 7.72 -6.29
CA GLU A 360 -20.40 8.65 -6.68
C GLU A 360 -20.21 10.06 -6.12
N ASN A 361 -19.69 10.19 -4.90
CA ASN A 361 -19.45 11.49 -4.26
C ASN A 361 -18.21 12.23 -4.80
N LEU A 362 -17.30 11.50 -5.47
CA LEU A 362 -15.99 11.98 -5.88
C LEU A 362 -15.85 12.16 -7.40
N LEU A 363 -16.73 11.57 -8.22
CA LEU A 363 -16.67 11.59 -9.69
C LEU A 363 -16.54 13.00 -10.29
N ASP A 364 -17.28 13.98 -9.77
CA ASP A 364 -17.30 15.35 -10.29
C ASP A 364 -16.43 16.32 -9.46
N LYS A 365 -15.58 15.80 -8.58
CA LYS A 365 -14.73 16.61 -7.70
C LYS A 365 -13.27 16.49 -8.09
N ARG A 366 -12.53 17.57 -7.85
CA ARG A 366 -11.08 17.52 -7.86
C ARG A 366 -10.61 16.98 -6.52
N ILE A 367 -9.89 15.88 -6.57
CA ILE A 367 -9.34 15.23 -5.38
C ILE A 367 -7.83 15.31 -5.40
N ILE A 368 -7.25 15.10 -4.23
CA ILE A 368 -5.81 14.98 -4.04
C ILE A 368 -5.54 13.55 -3.58
N VAL A 369 -4.59 12.90 -4.25
CA VAL A 369 -4.29 11.47 -4.08
C VAL A 369 -2.80 11.32 -3.77
N VAL A 370 -2.47 10.42 -2.85
CA VAL A 370 -1.08 10.11 -2.46
C VAL A 370 -0.79 8.66 -2.82
N VAL A 371 0.26 8.42 -3.58
CA VAL A 371 0.62 7.05 -3.99
C VAL A 371 1.30 6.32 -2.83
N ASP A 372 0.84 5.11 -2.51
CA ASP A 372 1.44 4.28 -1.47
C ASP A 372 2.39 3.22 -2.02
N SER A 373 1.98 2.56 -3.10
CA SER A 373 2.73 1.42 -3.61
C SER A 373 2.51 1.19 -5.11
N TRP A 374 3.47 0.51 -5.73
CA TRP A 374 3.33 0.05 -7.11
C TRP A 374 3.88 -1.37 -7.23
N ASP A 375 2.96 -2.33 -7.29
CA ASP A 375 3.32 -3.74 -7.49
C ASP A 375 3.78 -4.03 -8.94
N ARG A 376 4.66 -5.02 -9.08
CA ARG A 376 5.24 -5.45 -10.36
C ARG A 376 4.22 -6.12 -11.30
N LEU A 377 3.13 -6.65 -10.76
CA LEU A 377 2.05 -7.25 -11.54
C LEU A 377 1.00 -6.22 -11.95
N SER A 378 0.89 -5.11 -11.21
CA SER A 378 -0.12 -4.09 -11.47
C SER A 378 0.34 -3.07 -12.51
N ARG A 379 -0.50 -2.82 -13.52
CA ARG A 379 -0.24 -1.83 -14.57
C ARG A 379 -0.20 -0.39 -14.05
N TYR A 380 -0.89 -0.10 -12.94
CA TYR A 380 -1.03 1.21 -12.34
C TYR A 380 -0.57 1.17 -10.86
N PRO A 381 0.00 2.26 -10.33
CA PRO A 381 0.22 2.38 -8.90
C PRO A 381 -1.12 2.33 -8.15
N SER A 382 -1.07 1.84 -6.93
CA SER A 382 -2.21 1.78 -6.01
C SER A 382 -2.11 2.89 -4.97
N GLU A 383 -3.28 3.44 -4.67
CA GLU A 383 -3.55 4.27 -3.51
C GLU A 383 -4.54 3.54 -2.59
N HIS A 384 -4.47 3.84 -1.30
CA HIS A 384 -5.45 3.42 -0.29
C HIS A 384 -6.40 4.56 0.06
#